data_AF-A0A841DCV4-F1
#
_entry.id   AF-A0A841DCV4-F1
#
_cell.length_a   1.000
_cell.length_b   1.000
_cell.length_c   1.000
_cell.angle_alpha   90.00
_cell.angle_beta   90.00
_cell.angle_gamma   90.00
#
_symmetry.space_group_name_H-M   'P 1'
#
loop_
_entity.id
_entity.type
_entity.pdbx_description
1 polymer ?
#
loop_
_entity_poly.entity_id
_entity_poly.type
_entity_poly.pdbx_seq_one_letter_code
_entity_poly.pdbx_strand_id
1 'polypeptide(L)' 'MRIRLDGTHAEITYSMFRLREIFTVTSVSRAYPDRTRPRNYRVFVNIIPREIRGAR' A
#
# COMPACT_ATOMS: atom_id res chain seq x y z
N MET A 1 2.57 11.16 3.56
CA MET A 1 3.66 10.15 3.62
C MET A 1 3.54 9.23 2.42
N ARG A 2 4.63 8.57 2.00
CA ARG A 2 4.63 7.62 0.87
C ARG A 2 5.20 6.28 1.31
N ILE A 3 4.44 5.21 1.07
CA ILE A 3 4.85 3.83 1.37
C ILE A 3 5.13 3.12 0.04
N ARG A 4 6.16 2.27 0.02
CA ARG A 4 6.43 1.33 -1.08
C ARG A 4 5.95 -0.05 -0.65
N LEU A 5 5.09 -0.67 -1.46
CA LEU A 5 4.69 -2.07 -1.33
C LEU A 5 5.42 -2.89 -2.38
N ASP A 6 6.10 -3.94 -1.94
CA ASP A 6 6.80 -4.91 -2.77
C ASP A 6 6.17 -6.28 -2.50
N GLY A 7 5.74 -6.99 -3.54
CA GLY A 7 5.22 -8.35 -3.36
C GLY A 7 4.41 -8.84 -4.54
N THR A 8 3.81 -10.00 -4.37
CA THR A 8 2.83 -10.55 -5.31
C THR A 8 1.56 -9.70 -5.32
N HIS A 9 0.71 -9.88 -6.34
CA HIS A 9 -0.61 -9.22 -6.38
C HIS A 9 -1.45 -9.50 -5.12
N ALA A 10 -1.39 -10.72 -4.59
CA ALA A 10 -2.14 -11.11 -3.40
C ALA A 10 -1.65 -10.34 -2.16
N GLU A 11 -0.33 -10.30 -1.94
CA GLU A 11 0.28 -9.58 -0.81
C GLU A 11 0.00 -8.08 -0.90
N ILE A 12 0.16 -7.47 -2.07
CA ILE A 12 -0.13 -6.04 -2.28
C ILE A 12 -1.59 -5.73 -1.97
N THR A 13 -2.51 -6.59 -2.42
CA THR A 13 -3.95 -6.41 -2.18
C THR A 13 -4.26 -6.50 -0.68
N TYR A 14 -3.71 -7.50 -0.01
CA TYR A 14 -3.86 -7.69 1.43
C TYR A 14 -3.29 -6.49 2.21
N SER A 15 -2.07 -6.07 1.92
CA SER A 15 -1.44 -4.90 2.54
C SER A 15 -2.23 -3.62 2.31
N MET A 16 -2.78 -3.42 1.10
CA MET A 16 -3.62 -2.26 0.80
C MET A 16 -4.91 -2.25 1.63
N PHE A 17 -5.52 -3.42 1.84
CA PHE A 17 -6.71 -3.55 2.67
C PHE A 17 -6.40 -3.13 4.13
N ARG A 18 -5.32 -3.67 4.70
CA ARG A 18 -4.87 -3.33 6.06
C ARG A 18 -4.47 -1.85 6.20
N LEU A 19 -3.79 -1.29 5.20
CA LEU A 19 -3.40 0.12 5.21
C LEU A 19 -4.61 1.06 5.26
N ARG A 20 -5.71 0.71 4.59
CA ARG A 20 -6.94 1.52 4.58
C ARG A 20 -7.69 1.52 5.91
N GLU A 21 -7.44 0.54 6.78
CA GLU A 21 -8.01 0.54 8.13
C GLU A 21 -7.37 1.62 9.01
N ILE A 22 -6.07 1.86 8.82
CA ILE A 22 -5.25 2.73 9.68
C ILE A 22 -5.03 4.12 9.06
N PHE A 23 -4.91 4.18 7.73
CA PHE A 23 -4.56 5.39 6.98
C PHE A 23 -5.60 5.71 5.92
N THR A 24 -5.76 7.01 5.63
CA THR A 24 -6.46 7.42 4.42
C THR A 24 -5.49 7.35 3.24
N VAL A 25 -5.75 6.43 2.31
CA VAL A 25 -4.99 6.31 1.06
C VAL A 25 -5.46 7.39 0.09
N THR A 26 -4.56 8.29 -0.31
CA THR A 26 -4.89 9.42 -1.19
C THR A 26 -4.61 9.13 -2.65
N SER A 27 -3.57 8.35 -2.96
CA SER A 27 -3.28 7.94 -4.32
C SER A 27 -2.46 6.65 -4.36
N VAL A 28 -2.63 5.88 -5.43
CA VAL A 28 -1.89 4.64 -5.67
C VAL A 28 -1.25 4.73 -7.06
N SER A 29 0.04 4.41 -7.17
CA SER A 29 0.70 4.32 -8.47
C SER A 29 0.26 3.09 -9.25
N ARG A 30 0.54 3.07 -10.56
CA ARG A 30 0.49 1.81 -11.33
C ARG A 30 1.44 0.78 -10.70
N ALA A 31 1.08 -0.51 -10.82
CA ALA A 31 1.94 -1.62 -10.43
C ALA A 31 3.08 -1.77 -11.44
N TYR A 32 4.31 -1.73 -10.94
CA TYR A 32 5.52 -1.92 -11.73
C TYR A 32 6.04 -3.35 -11.52
N PRO A 33 6.11 -4.20 -12.56
CA PRO A 33 6.66 -5.54 -12.40
C PRO A 33 8.15 -5.47 -12.09
N ASP A 34 8.61 -6.31 -11.16
CA ASP A 34 10.02 -6.49 -10.90
C ASP A 34 10.66 -7.34 -12.00
N ARG A 35 11.66 -6.80 -12.70
CA ARG A 35 12.37 -7.50 -13.77
C ARG A 35 13.15 -8.72 -13.27
N THR A 36 13.55 -8.72 -12.00
CA THR A 36 14.34 -9.80 -11.39
C THR A 36 13.48 -10.91 -10.78
N ARG A 37 12.21 -10.61 -10.49
CA ARG A 37 11.28 -11.54 -9.82
C ARG A 37 9.95 -11.55 -10.57
N PRO A 38 9.79 -12.44 -11.56
CA PRO A 38 8.53 -12.56 -12.27
C PRO A 38 7.42 -12.88 -11.27
N ARG A 39 6.31 -12.11 -11.34
CA ARG A 39 5.15 -12.09 -10.43
C ARG A 39 5.25 -11.21 -9.19
N ASN A 40 6.39 -10.56 -8.95
CA ASN A 40 6.48 -9.50 -7.96
C ASN A 40 6.27 -8.14 -8.61
N TYR A 41 5.60 -7.26 -7.87
CA TYR A 41 5.23 -5.93 -8.31
C TYR A 41 5.60 -4.92 -7.24
N ARG A 42 5.78 -3.69 -7.70
CA ARG A 42 6.04 -2.51 -6.90
C ARG A 42 4.91 -1.51 -7.06
N VAL A 43 4.33 -1.11 -5.94
CA VAL A 43 3.29 -0.08 -5.88
C VAL A 43 3.69 0.97 -4.87
N PHE A 44 3.53 2.23 -5.24
CA PHE A 44 3.71 3.35 -4.33
C PHE A 44 2.35 3.89 -3.90
N VAL A 45 2.19 4.06 -2.59
CA VAL A 45 0.94 4.48 -1.97
C VAL A 45 1.19 5.77 -1.22
N ASN A 46 0.50 6.83 -1.59
CA ASN A 46 0.48 8.04 -0.78
C ASN A 46 -0.63 7.91 0.25
N ILE A 47 -0.27 8.21 1.49
CA ILE A 47 -1.15 8.08 2.64
C ILE A 47 -1.09 9.33 3.51
N ILE A 48 -2.18 9.59 4.20
CA ILE A 48 -2.26 10.54 5.31
C ILE A 48 -2.70 9.79 6.58
N PRO A 49 -2.20 10.19 7.76
CA PRO A 49 -2.70 9.68 9.03
C PRO A 49 -4.21 9.87 9.09
N ARG A 50 -4.94 8.79 9.42
CA ARG A 50 -6.34 8.92 9.81
C ARG A 50 -6.36 9.32 11.28
N GLU A 51 -7.14 10.33 11.64
CA GLU A 51 -7.42 10.57 13.06
C GLU A 51 -8.21 9.39 13.59
N ILE A 52 -7.52 8.46 14.25
CA ILE A 52 -8.15 7.40 15.01
C ILE A 52 -8.74 8.08 16.24
N ARG A 53 -10.02 8.48 16.17
CA ARG A 53 -10.80 8.85 17.35
C ARG A 53 -10.93 7.62 18.25
N GLY A 54 -9.91 7.35 19.06
CA GLY A 54 -9.81 6.15 19.87
C GLY A 54 -8.68 6.15 20.90
N ALA A 55 -8.10 7.31 21.21
CA ALA A 55 -7.28 7.49 22.40
C ALA A 55 -8.03 8.41 23.38
N ARG A 56 -9.06 7.85 24.01
CA ARG A 56 -9.66 8.36 25.24
C ARG A 56 -9.85 7.19 26.18
#